data_AF-A0A822DTH3-F1
#
_entry.id   AF-A0A822DTH3-F1
#
_cell.length_a   1.000
_cell.length_b   1.000
_cell.length_c   1.000
_cell.angle_alpha   90.00
_cell.angle_beta   90.00
_cell.angle_gamma   90.00
#
_symmetry.space_group_name_H-M   'P 1'
#
loop_
_entity.id
_entity.type
_entity.pdbx_description
1 polymer ?
#
loop_
_entity_poly.entity_id
_entity_poly.type
_entity_poly.pdbx_seq_one_letter_code
_entity_poly.pdbx_strand_id
1 'polypeptide(L)'
;EVEFSVTTAFQGTAVVKANIFCFDHKTKFVISDIDGTITKSDLFGHIFPLFGKDWSYDGVAKLFQSIKNNNYKFIYLSARAIGQS
;
A
#
# COMPACT_ATOMS: atom_id res chain seq x y z
N GLU A 1 14.00 1.18 -4.77
CA GLU A 1 13.35 0.61 -5.97
C GLU A 1 14.27 -0.45 -6.54
N VAL A 2 13.72 -1.61 -6.89
CA VAL A 2 14.43 -2.75 -7.49
C VAL A 2 13.68 -3.14 -8.75
N GLU A 3 14.42 -3.55 -9.77
CA GLU A 3 13.89 -3.98 -11.06
C GLU A 3 14.18 -5.46 -11.28
N PHE A 4 13.14 -6.19 -11.68
CA PHE A 4 13.23 -7.59 -12.10
C PHE A 4 12.93 -7.64 -13.59
N SER A 5 13.84 -8.25 -14.36
CA SER A 5 13.67 -8.41 -15.80
C SER A 5 13.79 -9.88 -16.20
N VAL A 6 12.92 -10.31 -17.12
CA VAL A 6 12.91 -11.66 -17.67
C VAL A 6 12.85 -11.55 -19.18
N THR A 7 13.86 -12.09 -19.86
CA THR A 7 13.93 -12.13 -21.33
C THR A 7 13.67 -13.55 -21.83
N THR A 8 12.71 -13.70 -22.74
CA THR A 8 12.42 -14.97 -23.42
C THR A 8 12.57 -14.82 -24.93
N ALA A 9 12.89 -15.92 -25.62
CA ALA A 9 13.07 -15.91 -27.07
C ALA A 9 11.78 -15.55 -27.85
N PHE A 10 10.61 -15.80 -27.27
CA PHE A 10 9.32 -15.60 -27.95
C PHE A 10 8.60 -14.32 -27.53
N GLN A 11 8.79 -13.84 -26.29
CA GLN A 11 8.06 -12.69 -25.75
C GLN A 11 8.95 -11.46 -25.50
N GLY A 12 10.25 -11.54 -25.80
CA GLY A 12 11.19 -10.45 -25.51
C GLY A 12 11.40 -10.26 -24.01
N THR A 13 11.67 -9.02 -23.58
CA THR A 13 11.96 -8.68 -22.18
C THR A 13 10.73 -8.11 -21.47
N ALA A 14 10.29 -8.78 -20.41
CA ALA A 14 9.35 -8.23 -19.43
C ALA A 14 10.12 -7.62 -18.26
N VAL A 15 9.66 -6.46 -17.78
CA VAL A 15 10.28 -5.73 -16.65
C VAL A 15 9.22 -5.40 -15.61
N VAL A 16 9.53 -5.66 -14.34
CA VAL A 16 8.67 -5.32 -13.19
C VAL A 16 9.49 -4.57 -12.16
N LYS A 17 8.91 -3.50 -11.62
CA LYS A 17 9.50 -2.69 -10.55
C LYS A 17 8.89 -3.06 -9.21
N ALA A 18 9.71 -3.06 -8.17
CA ALA A 18 9.30 -3.36 -6.81
C ALA A 18 10.01 -2.45 -5.79
N ASN A 19 9.47 -2.42 -4.57
CA ASN A 19 10.10 -1.77 -3.44
C ASN A 19 10.53 -2.82 -2.43
N ILE A 20 11.80 -2.77 -2.03
CA ILE A 20 12.36 -3.60 -0.96
C ILE A 20 12.70 -2.67 0.19
N PHE A 21 12.26 -3.03 1.40
CA PHE A 21 12.50 -2.28 2.62
C PHE A 21 13.37 -3.10 3.58
N CYS A 22 14.39 -2.47 4.16
CA CYS A 22 15.24 -3.05 5.19
C CYS A 22 15.09 -2.24 6.49
N PHE A 23 14.83 -2.92 7.60
CA PHE A 23 14.58 -2.30 8.90
C PHE A 23 15.49 -2.89 9.95
N ASP A 24 15.91 -2.07 10.92
CA ASP A 24 16.63 -2.55 12.09
C ASP A 24 15.73 -3.44 12.97
N HIS A 25 16.31 -4.41 13.66
CA HIS A 25 15.61 -5.34 14.55
C HIS A 25 14.81 -4.67 15.69
N LYS A 26 15.15 -3.44 16.09
CA LYS A 26 14.43 -2.66 17.11
C LYS A 26 13.31 -1.79 16.53
N THR A 27 13.12 -1.81 15.21
CA THR A 27 12.08 -1.02 14.54
C THR A 27 10.72 -1.41 15.07
N LYS A 28 9.93 -0.41 15.47
CA LYS A 28 8.55 -0.61 15.92
C LYS A 28 7.59 -0.41 14.76
N PHE A 29 6.70 -1.37 14.55
CA PHE A 29 5.75 -1.35 13.46
C PHE A 29 4.33 -1.06 13.97
N VAL A 30 3.57 -0.32 13.18
CA VAL A 30 2.12 -0.23 13.26
C VAL A 30 1.56 -0.85 11.99
N ILE A 31 0.65 -1.81 12.14
CA ILE A 31 0.02 -2.51 11.03
C ILE A 31 -1.40 -1.97 10.86
N SER A 32 -1.80 -1.68 9.62
CA SER A 32 -3.17 -1.31 9.30
C SER A 32 -3.66 -2.12 8.11
N ASP A 33 -4.89 -2.61 8.22
CA ASP A 33 -5.63 -3.00 7.04
C ASP A 33 -5.92 -1.77 6.16
N ILE A 34 -6.08 -1.97 4.87
CA ILE A 34 -6.47 -0.94 3.90
C ILE A 34 -8.00 -0.87 3.80
N ASP A 35 -8.65 -2.03 3.69
CA ASP A 35 -10.08 -2.16 3.48
C ASP A 35 -10.83 -2.02 4.82
N GLY A 36 -11.89 -1.22 4.86
CA GLY A 36 -12.69 -0.98 6.06
C GLY A 36 -12.01 -0.20 7.21
N THR A 37 -10.69 0.00 7.19
CA THR A 37 -9.94 0.74 8.23
C THR A 37 -9.52 2.14 7.74
N ILE A 38 -8.86 2.23 6.58
CA ILE A 38 -8.47 3.52 6.00
C ILE A 38 -9.63 4.11 5.20
N THR A 39 -10.43 3.26 4.56
CA THR A 39 -11.61 3.64 3.78
C THR A 39 -12.88 3.57 4.64
N LYS A 40 -13.79 4.56 4.50
CA LYS A 40 -15.01 4.66 5.33
C LYS A 40 -16.00 3.48 5.18
N SER A 41 -15.90 2.65 4.13
CA SER A 41 -16.76 1.46 3.90
C SER A 41 -16.31 0.62 2.69
N ASP A 42 -16.34 -0.70 2.79
CA ASP A 42 -15.88 -1.68 1.77
C ASP A 42 -16.47 -1.49 0.36
N LEU A 43 -17.76 -1.21 0.25
CA LEU A 43 -18.42 -1.09 -1.06
C LEU A 43 -18.04 0.19 -1.81
N PHE A 44 -17.94 1.31 -1.10
CA PHE A 44 -17.62 2.60 -1.70
C PHE A 44 -16.10 2.79 -1.90
N GLY A 45 -15.25 2.11 -1.12
CA GLY A 45 -13.80 2.08 -1.32
C GLY A 45 -13.35 1.41 -2.64
N HIS A 46 -14.17 0.54 -3.22
CA HIS A 46 -13.95 -0.05 -4.54
C HIS A 46 -14.46 0.81 -5.71
N ILE A 47 -15.46 1.68 -5.48
CA ILE A 47 -16.14 2.43 -6.55
C ILE A 47 -15.59 3.85 -6.70
N PHE A 48 -15.23 4.51 -5.59
CA PHE A 48 -14.91 5.94 -5.59
C PHE A 48 -13.52 6.36 -6.11
N PRO A 49 -12.46 5.53 -6.15
CA PRO A 49 -11.21 5.91 -6.80
C PRO A 49 -11.41 6.29 -8.28
N LEU A 50 -12.41 5.70 -8.95
CA LEU A 50 -12.80 5.99 -10.34
C LEU A 50 -13.45 7.38 -10.52
N PHE A 51 -13.89 8.02 -9.44
CA PHE A 51 -14.59 9.32 -9.47
C PHE A 51 -13.78 10.46 -8.82
N GLY A 52 -12.52 10.23 -8.44
CA GLY A 52 -11.59 11.29 -8.01
C GLY A 52 -11.91 11.95 -6.66
N LYS A 53 -12.73 11.32 -5.80
CA LYS A 53 -13.00 11.81 -4.44
C LYS A 53 -12.27 10.96 -3.39
N ASP A 54 -11.56 11.64 -2.48
CA ASP A 54 -10.96 11.05 -1.29
C ASP A 54 -12.09 10.53 -0.36
N TRP A 55 -12.02 9.24 -0.02
CA TRP A 55 -13.03 8.53 0.77
C TRP A 55 -12.43 7.93 2.07
N SER A 56 -11.36 8.56 2.56
CA SER A 56 -10.72 8.20 3.83
C SER A 56 -11.46 8.79 5.05
N TYR A 57 -11.29 8.17 6.22
CA TYR A 57 -11.75 8.75 7.48
C TYR A 57 -11.02 10.08 7.74
N ASP A 58 -11.78 11.10 8.15
CA ASP A 58 -11.22 12.42 8.47
C ASP A 58 -10.18 12.26 9.59
N GLY A 59 -8.94 12.68 9.31
CA GLY A 59 -7.83 12.62 10.27
C GLY A 59 -6.91 11.40 10.17
N VAL A 60 -7.19 10.40 9.32
CA VAL A 60 -6.28 9.25 9.13
C VAL A 60 -4.90 9.69 8.66
N ALA A 61 -4.82 10.66 7.74
CA ALA A 61 -3.54 11.23 7.31
C ALA A 61 -2.76 11.87 8.47
N LYS A 62 -3.45 12.59 9.37
CA LYS A 62 -2.83 13.20 10.57
C LYS A 62 -2.37 12.14 11.57
N LEU A 63 -3.13 11.07 11.73
CA LEU A 63 -2.76 9.92 12.56
C LEU A 63 -1.49 9.25 12.01
N PHE A 64 -1.45 8.94 10.71
CA PHE A 64 -0.29 8.28 10.09
C PHE A 64 0.95 9.16 10.13
N GLN A 65 0.79 10.47 9.94
CA GLN A 65 1.86 11.43 10.10
C GLN A 65 2.38 11.43 11.54
N SER A 66 1.50 11.41 12.54
CA SER A 66 1.87 11.35 13.96
C SER A 66 2.61 10.04 14.29
N ILE A 67 2.19 8.91 13.73
CA ILE A 67 2.84 7.61 13.93
C ILE A 67 4.27 7.63 13.36
N LYS A 68 4.43 8.15 12.14
CA LYS A 68 5.75 8.36 11.53
C LYS A 68 6.63 9.29 12.37
N ASN A 69 6.07 10.40 12.86
CA ASN A 69 6.80 11.37 13.68
C ASN A 69 7.23 10.78 15.05
N ASN A 70 6.55 9.75 15.52
CA ASN A 70 6.90 9.00 16.73
C ASN A 70 7.87 7.81 16.46
N ASN A 71 8.53 7.79 15.30
CA ASN A 71 9.52 6.78 14.90
C ASN A 71 8.99 5.35 14.74
N TYR A 72 7.68 5.21 14.49
CA TYR A 72 7.11 3.94 14.06
C TYR A 72 7.14 3.83 12.53
N LYS A 73 7.25 2.60 12.04
CA LYS A 73 7.08 2.27 10.63
C LYS A 73 5.69 1.70 10.40
N PHE A 74 5.05 2.18 9.34
CA PHE A 74 3.72 1.73 8.99
C PHE A 74 3.80 0.57 7.99
N ILE A 75 3.05 -0.50 8.24
CA ILE A 75 2.87 -1.63 7.33
C ILE A 75 1.40 -1.71 6.97
N TYR A 76 1.11 -1.73 5.68
CA TYR A 76 -0.25 -1.95 5.19
C TYR A 76 -0.46 -3.44 4.89
N LEU A 77 -1.65 -3.94 5.22
CA LEU A 77 -2.11 -5.28 4.86
C LEU A 77 -3.36 -5.15 3.98
N SER A 78 -3.53 -6.06 3.03
CA SER A 78 -4.75 -6.15 2.22
C SER A 78 -5.03 -7.61 1.88
N ALA A 79 -6.31 -7.97 1.81
CA ALA A 79 -6.81 -9.25 1.35
C ALA A 79 -7.35 -9.20 -0.10
N ARG A 80 -7.15 -8.09 -0.82
CA ARG A 80 -7.55 -7.94 -2.22
C ARG A 80 -6.78 -8.90 -3.13
N ALA A 81 -7.42 -9.30 -4.22
CA ALA A 81 -6.77 -10.12 -5.24
C ALA A 81 -5.63 -9.32 -5.92
N ILE A 82 -4.53 -9.99 -6.26
CA ILE A 82 -3.35 -9.35 -6.88
C ILE A 82 -3.65 -8.66 -8.21
N GLY A 83 -4.70 -9.09 -8.92
CA GLY A 83 -5.17 -8.46 -10.16
C GLY A 83 -6.15 -7.30 -9.96
N GLN A 84 -6.50 -7.00 -8.71
CA GLN A 84 -7.44 -5.92 -8.36
C GLN A 84 -6.63 -4.65 -8.08
N SER A 85 -6.33 -3.91 -9.15
CA SER A 85 -5.64 -2.61 -9.10
C SER A 85 -6.60 -1.46 -8.78
#